data_AF-A0AA88TXE8-F1
#
_entry.id   AF-A0AA88TXE8-F1
#
_cell.length_a   1.000
_cell.length_b   1.000
_cell.length_c   1.000
_cell.angle_alpha   90.00
_cell.angle_beta   90.00
_cell.angle_gamma   90.00
#
_symmetry.space_group_name_H-M   'P 1'
#
loop_
_entity.id
_entity.type
_entity.pdbx_description
1 polymer ?
#
loop_
_entity_poly.entity_id
_entity_poly.type
_entity_poly.pdbx_seq_one_letter_code
_entity_poly.pdbx_strand_id
1 'polypeptide(L)'
;MKGIIPKNKTKGTDFCGVNSYYYIIRSDLGCYMQSSNFNKGLDITVLSLHPACQNGDHYLGSQNGNFYIIKGKSYRRVSNLTTDNDGVVYSLHPNCQGGDHYIGAFGKFYIIFQEKGTYRRTTNMNRDSDAVEYPLHPNCRDGLYYWGRPNHYYFLKPVSEWGLEYYKGTNFNKNECTGVYSVHPDVVNFLPGGLSMIKGPAFGIWENIKTITNDSDTPVTWQKKIVKKVDQD
;
A
#
# COMPACT_ATOMS: atom_id res chain seq x y z
N MET A 1 9.32 -12.51 -11.90
CA MET A 1 9.43 -12.22 -10.45
C MET A 1 8.36 -13.06 -9.75
N LYS A 2 8.72 -13.98 -8.85
CA LYS A 2 7.75 -14.76 -8.07
C LYS A 2 7.54 -14.05 -6.74
N GLY A 3 6.30 -13.74 -6.38
CA GLY A 3 5.96 -13.15 -5.08
C GLY A 3 5.33 -11.77 -5.16
N ILE A 4 4.93 -11.26 -3.99
CA ILE A 4 4.37 -9.91 -3.83
C ILE A 4 5.45 -8.87 -4.11
N ILE A 5 5.10 -7.85 -4.90
CA ILE A 5 5.99 -6.73 -5.16
C ILE A 5 5.97 -5.81 -3.93
N PRO A 6 7.12 -5.49 -3.29
CA PRO A 6 7.18 -4.64 -2.10
C PRO A 6 6.81 -3.18 -2.40
N LYS A 7 6.40 -2.44 -1.36
CA LYS A 7 6.01 -1.02 -1.44
C LYS A 7 7.02 -0.13 -2.16
N ASN A 8 8.32 -0.31 -1.91
CA ASN A 8 9.37 0.51 -2.54
C ASN A 8 9.51 0.28 -4.06
N LYS A 9 8.91 -0.78 -4.60
CA LYS A 9 8.86 -1.10 -6.03
C LYS A 9 7.49 -0.87 -6.65
N THR A 10 6.50 -0.44 -5.86
CA THR A 10 5.13 -0.17 -6.33
C THR A 10 4.76 1.28 -6.06
N LYS A 11 4.25 1.96 -7.09
CA LYS A 11 3.59 3.26 -6.92
C LYS A 11 2.10 3.03 -6.77
N GLY A 12 1.46 3.78 -5.87
CA GLY A 12 0.00 3.75 -5.70
C GLY A 12 -0.56 2.52 -4.99
N THR A 13 0.26 1.57 -4.52
CA THR A 13 -0.22 0.49 -3.63
C THR A 13 0.15 0.79 -2.20
N ASP A 14 -0.79 0.68 -1.26
CA ASP A 14 -0.49 0.80 0.17
C ASP A 14 -1.54 0.07 1.03
N PHE A 15 -1.23 -0.14 2.30
CA PHE A 15 -2.14 -0.76 3.27
C PHE A 15 -2.51 0.25 4.34
N CYS A 16 -3.78 0.28 4.73
CA CYS A 16 -4.19 1.07 5.88
C CYS A 16 -5.34 0.41 6.64
N GLY A 17 -5.64 0.94 7.83
CA GLY A 17 -6.72 0.46 8.67
C GLY A 17 -7.47 1.61 9.30
N VAL A 18 -8.80 1.53 9.26
CA VAL A 18 -9.71 2.49 9.89
C VAL A 18 -10.79 1.69 10.59
N ASN A 19 -11.00 1.97 11.88
CA ASN A 19 -11.97 1.27 12.73
C ASN A 19 -11.77 -0.26 12.69
N SER A 20 -12.79 -0.98 12.20
CA SER A 20 -12.82 -2.44 12.10
C SER A 20 -12.30 -3.00 10.78
N TYR A 21 -11.98 -2.13 9.82
CA TYR A 21 -11.66 -2.52 8.47
C TYR A 21 -10.18 -2.34 8.14
N TYR A 22 -9.71 -3.26 7.31
CA TYR A 22 -8.44 -3.26 6.61
C TYR A 22 -8.67 -2.80 5.18
N TYR A 23 -7.71 -2.06 4.64
CA TYR A 23 -7.78 -1.53 3.30
C TYR A 23 -6.49 -1.82 2.55
N ILE A 24 -6.62 -2.22 1.29
CA ILE A 24 -5.52 -2.20 0.32
C ILE A 24 -5.88 -1.15 -0.70
N ILE A 25 -5.03 -0.13 -0.81
CA ILE A 25 -5.17 0.92 -1.80
C ILE A 25 -4.47 0.45 -3.07
N ARG A 26 -5.15 0.57 -4.21
CA ARG A 26 -4.61 0.36 -5.57
C ARG A 26 -4.91 1.61 -6.38
N SER A 27 -4.27 2.70 -5.97
CA SER A 27 -4.39 3.99 -6.64
C SER A 27 -3.86 3.97 -8.06
N ASP A 28 -2.95 3.05 -8.39
CA ASP A 28 -2.53 2.77 -9.76
C ASP A 28 -3.69 2.24 -10.62
N LEU A 29 -4.71 1.66 -10.00
CA LEU A 29 -5.96 1.21 -10.64
C LEU A 29 -7.16 2.11 -10.33
N GLY A 30 -6.95 3.21 -9.58
CA GLY A 30 -8.03 4.09 -9.15
C GLY A 30 -9.07 3.42 -8.24
N CYS A 31 -8.69 2.39 -7.47
CA CYS A 31 -9.59 1.67 -6.57
C CYS A 31 -8.93 1.28 -5.24
N TYR A 32 -9.73 0.80 -4.30
CA TYR A 32 -9.25 0.18 -3.08
C TYR A 32 -10.15 -0.99 -2.68
N MET A 33 -9.55 -1.97 -2.01
CA MET A 33 -10.26 -3.06 -1.36
C MET A 33 -10.47 -2.72 0.11
N GLN A 34 -11.64 -3.04 0.63
CA GLN A 34 -11.99 -3.03 2.05
C GLN A 34 -12.31 -4.47 2.49
N SER A 35 -11.87 -4.87 3.68
CA SER A 35 -12.23 -6.15 4.31
C SER A 35 -12.21 -6.03 5.82
N SER A 36 -13.08 -6.76 6.53
CA SER A 36 -13.05 -6.82 7.99
C SER A 36 -12.03 -7.84 8.52
N ASN A 37 -11.49 -8.70 7.66
CA ASN A 37 -10.51 -9.72 8.02
C ASN A 37 -9.78 -10.28 6.78
N PHE A 38 -8.49 -9.94 6.61
CA PHE A 38 -7.68 -10.47 5.50
C PHE A 38 -7.34 -11.95 5.60
N ASN A 39 -7.36 -12.56 6.78
CA ASN A 39 -7.11 -13.99 6.93
C ASN A 39 -8.30 -14.84 6.48
N LYS A 40 -9.52 -14.39 6.78
CA LYS A 40 -10.76 -15.09 6.44
C LYS A 40 -11.41 -14.60 5.15
N GLY A 41 -10.94 -13.49 4.56
CA GLY A 41 -11.52 -12.89 3.37
C GLY A 41 -12.94 -12.35 3.59
N LEU A 42 -13.24 -11.83 4.78
CA LEU A 42 -14.59 -11.39 5.13
C LEU A 42 -14.90 -9.99 4.60
N ASP A 43 -16.16 -9.79 4.18
CA ASP A 43 -16.73 -8.51 3.75
C ASP A 43 -15.88 -7.79 2.69
N ILE A 44 -15.26 -8.57 1.78
CA ILE A 44 -14.42 -8.01 0.72
C ILE A 44 -15.29 -7.18 -0.21
N THR A 45 -14.98 -5.89 -0.31
CA THR A 45 -15.59 -4.97 -1.27
C THR A 45 -14.49 -4.20 -1.97
N VAL A 46 -14.63 -4.00 -3.28
CA VAL A 46 -13.74 -3.13 -4.07
C VAL A 46 -14.51 -1.88 -4.47
N LEU A 47 -13.95 -0.72 -4.15
CA LEU A 47 -14.58 0.59 -4.33
C LEU A 47 -13.66 1.49 -5.15
N SER A 48 -14.25 2.42 -5.90
CA SER A 48 -13.49 3.42 -6.65
C SER A 48 -12.86 4.45 -5.70
N LEU A 49 -11.62 4.85 -5.98
CA LEU A 49 -10.99 5.99 -5.35
C LEU A 49 -11.45 7.27 -6.05
N HIS A 50 -11.84 8.27 -5.26
CA HIS A 50 -12.06 9.61 -5.78
C HIS A 50 -10.79 10.13 -6.48
N PRO A 51 -10.86 10.82 -7.62
CA PRO A 51 -9.68 11.31 -8.34
C PRO A 51 -8.72 12.14 -7.48
N ALA A 52 -9.23 12.95 -6.54
CA ALA A 52 -8.41 13.73 -5.62
C ALA A 52 -7.69 12.89 -4.55
N CYS A 53 -8.16 11.65 -4.34
CA CYS A 53 -7.59 10.66 -3.42
C CYS A 53 -6.62 9.70 -4.14
N GLN A 54 -6.32 9.92 -5.41
CA GLN A 54 -5.38 9.10 -6.17
C GLN A 54 -3.98 9.72 -6.20
N ASN A 55 -2.99 8.89 -6.53
CA ASN A 55 -1.58 9.23 -6.72
C ASN A 55 -0.90 9.78 -5.46
N GLY A 56 -1.35 9.35 -4.28
CA GLY A 56 -0.60 9.46 -3.04
C GLY A 56 0.63 8.54 -3.03
N ASP A 57 1.70 9.03 -2.42
CA ASP A 57 2.92 8.27 -2.13
C ASP A 57 2.68 7.26 -1.01
N HIS A 58 1.88 7.64 -0.01
CA HIS A 58 1.44 6.77 1.09
C HIS A 58 -0.02 7.02 1.47
N TYR A 59 -0.64 5.99 2.04
CA TYR A 59 -2.00 6.02 2.56
C TYR A 59 -2.03 5.43 3.96
N LEU A 60 -2.64 6.15 4.90
CA LEU A 60 -2.81 5.67 6.26
C LEU A 60 -4.17 6.06 6.83
N GLY A 61 -4.65 5.24 7.75
CA GLY A 61 -5.87 5.50 8.51
C GLY A 61 -5.56 5.96 9.92
N SER A 62 -6.51 6.65 10.55
CA SER A 62 -6.45 7.00 11.96
C SER A 62 -7.65 6.43 12.72
N GLN A 63 -7.54 6.41 14.05
CA GLN A 63 -8.64 5.99 14.92
C GLN A 63 -9.88 6.89 14.81
N ASN A 64 -9.73 8.12 14.31
CA ASN A 64 -10.82 9.09 14.21
C ASN A 64 -11.66 8.91 12.94
N GLY A 65 -11.55 7.76 12.24
CA GLY A 65 -12.26 7.52 10.99
C GLY A 65 -11.63 8.15 9.74
N ASN A 66 -10.61 8.99 9.89
CA ASN A 66 -10.00 9.71 8.78
C ASN A 66 -8.88 8.91 8.10
N PHE A 67 -8.80 9.07 6.78
CA PHE A 67 -7.68 8.69 5.93
C PHE A 67 -6.76 9.89 5.69
N TYR A 68 -5.48 9.59 5.51
CA TYR A 68 -4.43 10.54 5.21
C TYR A 68 -3.70 10.05 3.98
N ILE A 69 -3.54 10.94 3.00
CA ILE A 69 -2.93 10.66 1.71
C ILE A 69 -1.73 11.56 1.59
N ILE A 70 -0.54 10.99 1.74
CA ILE A 70 0.71 11.74 1.65
C ILE A 70 1.09 11.89 0.19
N LYS A 71 1.48 13.10 -0.21
CA LYS A 71 2.01 13.41 -1.53
C LYS A 71 3.12 14.44 -1.41
N GLY A 72 4.36 14.01 -1.65
CA GLY A 72 5.57 14.80 -1.46
C GLY A 72 5.67 15.31 -0.02
N LYS A 73 5.63 16.64 0.15
CA LYS A 73 5.82 17.33 1.43
C LYS A 73 4.51 17.72 2.11
N SER A 74 3.40 17.12 1.72
CA SER A 74 2.06 17.46 2.20
C SER A 74 1.20 16.21 2.34
N TYR A 75 0.10 16.34 3.05
CA TYR A 75 -0.91 15.29 3.13
C TYR A 75 -2.31 15.87 3.04
N ARG A 76 -3.20 15.13 2.38
CA ARG A 76 -4.64 15.37 2.38
C ARG A 76 -5.29 14.50 3.45
N ARG A 77 -6.22 15.05 4.21
CA ARG A 77 -7.07 14.31 5.15
C ARG A 77 -8.51 14.29 4.61
N VAL A 78 -9.12 13.11 4.57
CA VAL A 78 -10.52 12.87 4.16
C VAL A 78 -11.16 11.84 5.08
N SER A 79 -12.47 11.87 5.26
CA SER A 79 -13.21 10.82 6.01
C SER A 79 -13.62 9.64 5.13
N ASN A 80 -13.62 9.81 3.81
CA ASN A 80 -14.02 8.78 2.86
C ASN A 80 -13.13 8.84 1.61
N LEU A 81 -12.66 7.69 1.13
CA LEU A 81 -11.80 7.60 -0.06
C LEU A 81 -12.58 7.61 -1.39
N THR A 82 -13.90 7.35 -1.38
CA THR A 82 -14.75 7.42 -2.59
C THR A 82 -15.23 8.83 -2.90
N THR A 83 -15.12 9.75 -1.95
CA THR A 83 -15.49 11.17 -2.07
C THR A 83 -14.34 12.06 -1.60
N ASP A 84 -14.45 13.37 -1.74
CA ASP A 84 -13.46 14.33 -1.19
C ASP A 84 -14.14 15.57 -0.59
N ASN A 85 -15.38 15.41 -0.13
CA ASN A 85 -16.23 16.53 0.29
C ASN A 85 -15.65 17.31 1.50
N ASP A 86 -14.91 16.62 2.36
CA ASP A 86 -14.28 17.16 3.57
C ASP A 86 -12.75 17.23 3.47
N GLY A 87 -12.22 17.14 2.25
CA GLY A 87 -10.79 17.12 1.98
C GLY A 87 -10.08 18.38 2.45
N VAL A 88 -9.12 18.22 3.37
CA VAL A 88 -8.24 19.31 3.82
C VAL A 88 -6.79 18.92 3.62
N VAL A 89 -6.01 19.84 3.05
CA VAL A 89 -4.57 19.64 2.82
C VAL A 89 -3.76 20.35 3.91
N TYR A 90 -2.74 19.66 4.40
CA TYR A 90 -1.79 20.16 5.37
C TYR A 90 -0.36 19.93 4.87
N SER A 91 0.57 20.78 5.30
CA SER A 91 2.01 20.50 5.18
C SER A 91 2.40 19.32 6.07
N LEU A 92 3.37 18.51 5.62
CA LEU A 92 4.10 17.59 6.50
C LEU A 92 5.25 18.36 7.15
N HIS A 93 5.41 18.19 8.46
CA HIS A 93 6.61 18.65 9.16
C HIS A 93 7.86 18.03 8.52
N PRO A 94 8.99 18.73 8.38
CA PRO A 94 10.22 18.17 7.80
C PRO A 94 10.66 16.83 8.41
N ASN A 95 10.56 16.69 9.74
CA ASN A 95 10.89 15.43 10.45
C ASN A 95 9.90 14.28 10.17
N CYS A 96 8.75 14.57 9.58
CA CYS A 96 7.73 13.60 9.22
C CYS A 96 7.75 13.25 7.72
N GLN A 97 8.78 13.67 6.99
CA GLN A 97 8.95 13.39 5.56
C GLN A 97 9.93 12.23 5.35
N GLY A 98 9.85 11.57 4.19
CA GLY A 98 10.83 10.57 3.74
C GLY A 98 10.74 9.21 4.44
N GLY A 99 9.63 8.89 5.10
CA GLY A 99 9.39 7.55 5.63
C GLY A 99 9.17 6.52 4.52
N ASP A 100 9.60 5.28 4.75
CA ASP A 100 9.30 4.15 3.85
C ASP A 100 7.84 3.71 3.97
N HIS A 101 7.29 3.81 5.20
CA HIS A 101 5.88 3.53 5.49
C HIS A 101 5.34 4.50 6.54
N TYR A 102 4.04 4.75 6.45
CA TYR A 102 3.30 5.61 7.37
C TYR A 102 2.08 4.85 7.89
N ILE A 103 1.88 4.82 9.20
CA ILE A 103 0.75 4.12 9.81
C ILE A 103 0.13 4.93 10.94
N GLY A 104 -1.17 4.78 11.15
CA GLY A 104 -1.87 5.29 12.33
C GLY A 104 -2.29 4.14 13.25
N ALA A 105 -1.92 4.24 14.53
CA ALA A 105 -2.27 3.27 15.56
C ALA A 105 -2.17 3.95 16.94
N PHE A 106 -2.80 3.40 17.99
CA PHE A 106 -2.70 3.92 19.37
C PHE A 106 -2.91 5.45 19.51
N GLY A 107 -3.74 6.04 18.64
CA GLY A 107 -4.01 7.49 18.59
C GLY A 107 -2.82 8.35 18.14
N LYS A 108 -1.79 7.74 17.53
CA LYS A 108 -0.55 8.38 17.05
C LYS A 108 -0.27 7.99 15.60
N PHE A 109 0.63 8.75 14.98
CA PHE A 109 1.20 8.44 13.68
C PHE A 109 2.60 7.88 13.85
N TYR A 110 2.94 6.90 13.03
CA TYR A 110 4.23 6.24 13.03
C TYR A 110 4.80 6.27 11.63
N ILE A 111 6.09 6.59 11.55
CA ILE A 111 6.84 6.76 10.30
C ILE A 111 8.01 5.82 10.38
N ILE A 112 8.02 4.82 9.52
CA ILE A 112 9.01 3.74 9.53
C ILE A 112 10.12 4.09 8.55
N PHE A 113 11.36 3.98 9.03
CA PHE A 113 12.57 4.12 8.23
C PHE A 113 13.31 2.77 8.26
N GLN A 114 13.00 1.88 7.32
CA GLN A 114 13.45 0.49 7.29
C GLN A 114 14.98 0.41 7.24
N GLU A 115 15.62 1.17 6.35
CA GLU A 115 17.09 1.17 6.20
C GLU A 115 17.79 1.75 7.43
N LYS A 116 17.22 2.82 8.03
CA LYS A 116 17.71 3.41 9.28
C LYS A 116 17.51 2.47 10.47
N GLY A 117 16.58 1.52 10.37
CA GLY A 117 16.24 0.60 11.44
C GLY A 117 15.55 1.28 12.62
N THR A 118 14.81 2.37 12.36
CA THR A 118 14.06 3.13 13.38
C THR A 118 12.64 3.42 12.91
N TYR A 119 11.79 3.84 13.85
CA TYR A 119 10.53 4.48 13.52
C TYR A 119 10.32 5.71 14.41
N ARG A 120 9.72 6.75 13.82
CA ARG A 120 9.29 7.95 14.54
C ARG A 120 7.82 7.81 14.92
N ARG A 121 7.44 8.24 16.12
CA ARG A 121 6.05 8.34 16.58
C ARG A 121 5.74 9.80 16.89
N THR A 122 4.62 10.33 16.40
CA THR A 122 4.14 11.70 16.67
C THR A 122 2.62 11.73 16.84
N THR A 123 2.08 12.72 17.57
CA THR A 123 0.64 13.01 17.62
C THR A 123 0.12 13.78 16.42
N ASN A 124 1.00 14.47 15.68
CA ASN A 124 0.58 15.34 14.58
C ASN A 124 1.68 15.46 13.53
N MET A 125 1.47 14.90 12.33
CA MET A 125 2.48 14.92 11.27
C MET A 125 2.75 16.30 10.65
N ASN A 126 1.90 17.31 10.90
CA ASN A 126 2.13 18.69 10.46
C ASN A 126 3.04 19.46 11.44
N ARG A 127 3.01 19.11 12.73
CA ARG A 127 3.74 19.82 13.79
C ARG A 127 4.84 19.00 14.45
N ASP A 128 4.91 17.71 14.16
CA ASP A 128 5.80 16.75 14.82
C ASP A 128 5.67 16.77 16.36
N SER A 129 4.43 16.91 16.83
CA SER A 129 4.13 17.04 18.26
C SER A 129 4.37 15.73 19.02
N ASP A 130 4.84 15.84 20.26
CA ASP A 130 5.16 14.72 21.17
C ASP A 130 6.05 13.63 20.53
N ALA A 131 6.94 14.07 19.64
CA ALA A 131 7.67 13.16 18.81
C ALA A 131 8.76 12.41 19.56
N VAL A 132 8.83 11.10 19.33
CA VAL A 132 9.89 10.23 19.83
C VAL A 132 10.32 9.29 18.72
N GLU A 133 11.61 9.02 18.62
CA GLU A 133 12.16 8.02 17.73
C GLU A 133 12.57 6.78 18.52
N TYR A 134 12.21 5.60 18.01
CA TYR A 134 12.51 4.32 18.63
C TYR A 134 13.26 3.42 17.65
N PRO A 135 14.10 2.50 18.15
CA PRO A 135 14.59 1.40 17.34
C PRO A 135 13.43 0.58 16.76
N LEU A 136 13.59 0.16 15.51
CA LEU A 136 12.75 -0.85 14.87
C LEU A 136 13.43 -2.20 15.08
N HIS A 137 12.74 -3.11 15.77
CA HIS A 137 13.27 -4.44 16.04
C HIS A 137 13.62 -5.15 14.71
N PRO A 138 14.76 -5.87 14.61
CA PRO A 138 15.18 -6.54 13.37
C PRO A 138 14.09 -7.38 12.71
N ASN A 139 13.36 -8.19 13.49
CA ASN A 139 12.24 -9.02 13.00
C ASN A 139 11.02 -8.25 12.49
N CYS A 140 11.00 -6.92 12.61
CA CYS A 140 9.94 -6.05 12.12
C CYS A 140 10.43 -5.16 10.97
N ARG A 141 11.63 -5.38 10.43
CA ARG A 141 12.25 -4.53 9.39
C ARG A 141 11.96 -4.97 7.96
N ASP A 142 11.66 -6.24 7.74
CA ASP A 142 11.54 -6.86 6.42
C ASP A 142 10.11 -6.87 5.87
N GLY A 143 9.18 -6.15 6.50
CA GLY A 143 7.80 -6.05 6.03
C GLY A 143 7.71 -5.42 4.64
N LEU A 144 6.85 -6.00 3.79
CA LEU A 144 6.59 -5.53 2.43
C LEU A 144 5.65 -4.32 2.41
N TYR A 145 4.69 -4.30 3.33
CA TYR A 145 3.68 -3.26 3.55
C TYR A 145 3.34 -3.21 5.04
N TYR A 146 3.16 -2.02 5.61
CA TYR A 146 2.82 -1.83 7.02
C TYR A 146 1.49 -1.10 7.16
N TRP A 147 0.70 -1.46 8.16
CA TRP A 147 -0.50 -0.71 8.52
C TRP A 147 -0.80 -0.79 10.01
N GLY A 148 -1.67 0.10 10.47
CA GLY A 148 -2.13 0.15 11.85
C GLY A 148 -3.64 0.03 11.95
N ARG A 149 -4.09 -0.42 13.13
CA ARG A 149 -5.46 -0.31 13.62
C ARG A 149 -5.40 0.25 15.05
N PRO A 150 -6.54 0.59 15.70
CA PRO A 150 -6.49 1.30 16.97
C PRO A 150 -5.52 0.76 18.01
N ASN A 151 -5.39 -0.56 18.16
CA ASN A 151 -4.54 -1.15 19.21
C ASN A 151 -3.49 -2.13 18.69
N HIS A 152 -3.21 -2.14 17.38
CA HIS A 152 -2.28 -3.11 16.81
C HIS A 152 -1.56 -2.54 15.60
N TYR A 153 -0.33 -2.99 15.41
CA TYR A 153 0.42 -2.83 14.18
C TYR A 153 0.43 -4.13 13.41
N TYR A 154 0.58 -4.00 12.10
CA TYR A 154 0.63 -5.11 11.19
C TYR A 154 1.68 -4.84 10.11
N PHE A 155 2.24 -5.92 9.58
CA PHE A 155 2.93 -5.85 8.31
C PHE A 155 2.78 -7.16 7.55
N LEU A 156 2.78 -7.02 6.22
CA LEU A 156 2.83 -8.16 5.32
C LEU A 156 4.26 -8.68 5.29
N LYS A 157 4.45 -9.95 5.61
CA LYS A 157 5.78 -10.59 5.61
C LYS A 157 6.22 -10.88 4.17
N PRO A 158 7.54 -10.99 3.91
CA PRO A 158 8.03 -11.66 2.72
C PRO A 158 7.41 -13.06 2.59
N VAL A 159 7.19 -13.49 1.35
CA VAL A 159 6.62 -14.82 1.08
C VAL A 159 7.55 -15.90 1.62
N SER A 160 7.00 -16.84 2.37
CA SER A 160 7.71 -18.01 2.90
C SER A 160 7.26 -19.29 2.20
N GLU A 161 7.83 -20.43 2.60
CA GLU A 161 7.38 -21.76 2.17
C GLU A 161 5.89 -22.04 2.54
N TRP A 162 5.37 -21.34 3.55
CA TRP A 162 3.98 -21.44 4.02
C TRP A 162 3.03 -20.48 3.29
N GLY A 163 3.54 -19.77 2.28
CA GLY A 163 2.77 -18.80 1.50
C GLY A 163 2.88 -17.38 2.03
N LEU A 164 1.82 -16.58 1.82
CA LEU A 164 1.78 -15.18 2.23
C LEU A 164 1.13 -15.03 3.60
N GLU A 165 1.85 -14.41 4.51
CA GLU A 165 1.42 -14.19 5.89
C GLU A 165 1.54 -12.72 6.28
N TYR A 166 0.77 -12.30 7.28
CA TYR A 166 0.94 -11.00 7.93
C TYR A 166 1.14 -11.14 9.44
N TYR A 167 2.03 -10.30 9.94
CA TYR A 167 2.31 -10.13 11.36
C TYR A 167 1.25 -9.24 12.01
N LYS A 168 0.94 -9.52 13.29
CA LYS A 168 0.15 -8.66 14.17
C LYS A 168 0.87 -8.50 15.50
N GLY A 169 1.09 -7.26 15.95
CA GLY A 169 1.72 -7.00 17.24
C GLY A 169 1.32 -5.67 17.86
N THR A 170 1.85 -5.40 19.04
CA THR A 170 1.56 -4.19 19.84
C THR A 170 2.76 -3.28 20.05
N ASN A 171 3.95 -3.72 19.62
CA ASN A 171 5.18 -2.94 19.77
C ASN A 171 6.26 -3.38 18.77
N PHE A 172 6.57 -2.53 17.79
CA PHE A 172 7.65 -2.75 16.84
C PHE A 172 9.07 -2.57 17.39
N ASN A 173 9.25 -1.90 18.53
CA ASN A 173 10.56 -1.77 19.18
C ASN A 173 10.93 -3.06 19.93
N LYS A 174 9.93 -3.68 20.58
CA LYS A 174 10.13 -4.88 21.41
C LYS A 174 9.77 -6.19 20.70
N ASN A 175 9.26 -6.14 19.47
CA ASN A 175 8.69 -7.29 18.75
C ASN A 175 7.66 -8.06 19.59
N GLU A 176 6.70 -7.32 20.16
CA GLU A 176 5.58 -7.92 20.90
C GLU A 176 4.55 -8.49 19.90
N CYS A 177 4.89 -9.66 19.35
CA CYS A 177 4.03 -10.40 18.42
C CYS A 177 2.84 -10.99 19.16
N THR A 178 1.65 -10.76 18.62
CA THR A 178 0.39 -11.33 19.13
C THR A 178 -0.20 -12.37 18.18
N GLY A 179 0.34 -12.50 16.96
CA GLY A 179 -0.07 -13.51 16.01
C GLY A 179 0.54 -13.31 14.63
N VAL A 180 0.60 -14.40 13.89
CA VAL A 180 0.91 -14.44 12.45
C VAL A 180 -0.24 -15.17 11.78
N TYR A 181 -0.74 -14.63 10.68
CA TYR A 181 -1.91 -15.16 9.99
C TYR A 181 -1.64 -15.27 8.51
N SER A 182 -2.13 -16.33 7.87
CA SER A 182 -2.15 -16.43 6.41
C SER A 182 -3.07 -15.37 5.80
N VAL A 183 -2.80 -14.98 4.55
CA VAL A 183 -3.64 -14.06 3.79
C VAL A 183 -4.59 -14.84 2.88
N HIS A 184 -5.88 -14.48 2.89
CA HIS A 184 -6.90 -15.11 2.04
C HIS A 184 -6.58 -14.92 0.55
N PRO A 185 -6.79 -15.93 -0.32
CA PRO A 185 -6.43 -15.85 -1.74
C PRO A 185 -7.00 -14.63 -2.49
N ASP A 186 -8.24 -14.22 -2.21
CA ASP A 186 -8.83 -13.04 -2.85
C ASP A 186 -8.13 -11.74 -2.48
N VAL A 187 -7.61 -11.65 -1.26
CA VAL A 187 -6.79 -10.52 -0.81
C VAL A 187 -5.43 -10.57 -1.52
N VAL A 188 -4.82 -11.75 -1.62
CA VAL A 188 -3.57 -11.96 -2.37
C VAL A 188 -3.75 -11.54 -3.83
N ASN A 189 -4.81 -11.97 -4.51
CA ASN A 189 -5.08 -11.65 -5.92
C ASN A 189 -5.14 -10.14 -6.19
N PHE A 190 -5.50 -9.34 -5.20
CA PHE A 190 -5.58 -7.90 -5.32
C PHE A 190 -4.21 -7.18 -5.22
N LEU A 191 -3.18 -7.89 -4.74
CA LEU A 191 -1.84 -7.34 -4.59
C LEU A 191 -1.03 -7.36 -5.88
N PRO A 192 -0.16 -6.36 -6.11
CA PRO A 192 0.84 -6.43 -7.17
C PRO A 192 1.69 -7.69 -7.03
N GLY A 193 1.70 -8.53 -8.07
CA GLY A 193 2.37 -9.83 -8.09
C GLY A 193 1.58 -10.99 -7.48
N GLY A 194 0.46 -10.74 -6.79
CA GLY A 194 -0.30 -11.77 -6.09
C GLY A 194 -0.97 -12.80 -7.00
N LEU A 195 -1.51 -12.39 -8.15
CA LEU A 195 -2.02 -13.33 -9.16
C LEU A 195 -0.97 -14.36 -9.60
N SER A 196 0.30 -13.94 -9.73
CA SER A 196 1.39 -14.83 -10.12
C SER A 196 1.73 -15.89 -9.06
N MET A 197 1.36 -15.63 -7.80
CA MET A 197 1.54 -16.59 -6.72
C MET A 197 0.45 -17.67 -6.74
N ILE A 198 -0.78 -17.32 -7.12
CA ILE A 198 -1.93 -18.22 -7.08
C ILE A 198 -2.08 -19.01 -8.38
N LYS A 199 -1.89 -18.34 -9.52
CA LYS A 199 -2.10 -18.92 -10.85
C LYS A 199 -0.80 -19.34 -11.54
N GLY A 200 0.35 -19.15 -10.88
CA GLY A 200 1.65 -19.32 -11.50
C GLY A 200 2.01 -18.14 -12.42
N PRO A 201 3.13 -18.23 -13.16
CA PRO A 201 3.53 -17.19 -14.10
C PRO A 201 2.39 -16.91 -15.08
N ALA A 202 1.92 -15.67 -15.15
CA ALA A 202 1.00 -15.27 -16.20
C ALA A 202 1.78 -15.28 -17.52
N PHE A 203 1.46 -16.21 -18.42
CA PHE A 203 2.03 -16.29 -19.76
C PHE A 203 1.34 -15.24 -20.65
N GLY A 204 1.79 -13.99 -20.53
CA GLY A 204 1.45 -12.92 -21.46
C GLY A 204 2.73 -12.20 -21.82
N ILE A 205 3.30 -12.53 -22.97
CA ILE A 205 4.53 -11.90 -23.47
C ILE A 205 4.12 -10.69 -24.31
N TRP A 206 4.57 -9.50 -23.91
CA TRP A 206 4.57 -8.35 -24.81
C TRP A 206 5.82 -8.44 -25.67
N GLU A 207 5.67 -9.00 -26.86
CA GLU A 207 6.74 -8.95 -27.87
C GLU A 207 6.66 -7.65 -28.65
N ASN A 208 7.81 -7.01 -28.86
CA ASN A 208 7.91 -5.97 -29.85
C ASN A 208 7.82 -6.63 -31.24
N ILE A 209 6.62 -6.60 -31.83
CA ILE A 209 6.37 -7.20 -33.14
C ILE A 209 7.01 -6.37 -34.26
N LYS A 210 7.14 -5.06 -34.07
CA LYS A 210 7.71 -4.16 -35.10
C LYS A 210 8.12 -2.82 -34.50
N THR A 211 9.41 -2.50 -34.57
CA THR A 211 9.94 -1.14 -34.42
C THR A 211 10.00 -0.47 -35.80
N ILE A 212 9.59 0.79 -35.90
CA ILE A 212 9.72 1.58 -37.14
C ILE A 212 10.37 2.91 -36.75
N THR A 213 11.41 3.29 -37.48
CA THR A 213 12.03 4.62 -37.43
C THR A 213 11.41 5.51 -38.50
N ASN A 214 11.07 6.74 -38.13
CA ASN A 214 10.63 7.78 -39.06
C ASN A 214 11.77 8.78 -39.22
N ASP A 215 12.42 8.74 -40.37
CA ASP A 215 13.57 9.62 -40.69
C ASP A 215 13.13 10.88 -41.46
N SER A 216 11.84 11.23 -41.40
CA SER A 216 11.31 12.46 -42.03
C SER A 216 10.77 13.43 -40.98
N ASP A 217 10.82 14.72 -41.32
CA ASP A 217 10.23 15.81 -40.52
C ASP A 217 8.69 15.83 -40.54
N THR A 218 8.06 14.86 -41.23
CA THR A 218 6.60 14.78 -41.33
C THR A 218 6.05 13.78 -40.31
N PRO A 219 5.09 14.17 -39.45
CA PRO A 219 4.48 13.25 -38.49
C PRO A 219 3.71 12.14 -39.20
N VAL A 220 4.09 10.89 -38.96
CA VAL A 220 3.35 9.74 -39.47
C VAL A 220 2.17 9.45 -38.55
N THR A 221 0.96 9.58 -39.09
CA THR A 221 -0.28 9.18 -38.38
C THR A 221 -0.57 7.72 -38.70
N TRP A 222 -0.74 6.89 -37.67
CA TRP A 222 -1.00 5.46 -37.85
C TRP A 222 -2.14 4.98 -36.95
N GLN A 223 -2.98 4.11 -37.49
CA GLN A 223 -3.99 3.37 -36.75
C GLN A 223 -3.69 1.88 -36.89
N LYS A 224 -3.49 1.19 -35.76
CA LYS A 224 -3.46 -0.29 -35.72
C LYS A 224 -4.71 -0.81 -35.06
N LYS A 225 -5.33 -1.79 -35.71
CA LYS A 225 -6.33 -2.65 -35.11
C LYS A 225 -5.62 -3.65 -34.20
N ILE A 226 -5.97 -3.67 -32.92
CA ILE A 226 -5.51 -4.71 -31.99
C ILE A 226 -6.32 -5.97 -32.28
N VAL A 227 -5.66 -7.06 -32.64
CA VAL A 227 -6.28 -8.36 -32.87
C VAL A 227 -5.85 -9.29 -31.75
N LYS A 228 -6.79 -9.69 -30.89
CA LYS A 228 -6.56 -10.70 -29.85
C LYS A 228 -6.58 -12.07 -30.51
N LYS A 229 -5.44 -12.78 -30.48
CA LYS A 229 -5.40 -14.23 -30.71
C LYS A 229 -5.41 -14.91 -29.34
N VAL A 230 -6.25 -15.91 -29.18
CA VAL A 230 -6.26 -16.78 -28.01
C VAL A 230 -5.92 -18.15 -28.53
N ASP A 231 -4.74 -18.64 -28.17
CA ASP A 231 -4.37 -20.01 -28.45
C ASP A 231 -5.08 -20.89 -27.40
N GLN A 232 -5.85 -21.87 -27.88
CA GLN A 232 -6.40 -22.94 -27.06
C GLN A 232 -5.48 -24.14 -27.22
N ASP A 233 -4.98 -24.67 -26.09
CA ASP A 233 -4.39 -26.00 -26.03
C ASP A 233 -5.44 -27.09 -26.30
#